data_AF-A0A3N5FTJ0-F1
#
_entry.id   AF-A0A3N5FTJ0-F1
#
_cell.length_a   1.000
_cell.length_b   1.000
_cell.length_c   1.000
_cell.angle_alpha   90.00
_cell.angle_beta   90.00
_cell.angle_gamma   90.00
#
_symmetry.space_group_name_H-M   'P 1'
#
loop_
_entity.id
_entity.type
_entity.pdbx_description
1 polymer ?
#
loop_
_entity_poly.entity_id
_entity_poly.type
_entity_poly.pdbx_seq_one_letter_code
_entity_poly.pdbx_strand_id
1 'polypeptide(L)'
;MSRDVADKPRKLSTWQSLIKAFTSWRTASVSLLSFSSGMPLGLVWIAIPDWMRDIGVDIRVVGLITLAQVPWTFKFLWAPLMDRYYPARLGRRRGWIVITQLALFVL
;
A
#
# COMPACT_ATOMS: atom_id res chain seq x y z
N MET A 1 -18.11 40.47 36.82
CA MET A 1 -17.59 41.22 35.65
C MET A 1 -16.22 40.64 35.30
N SER A 2 -16.11 40.06 34.10
CA SER A 2 -14.89 39.54 33.44
C SER A 2 -14.18 38.32 34.05
N ARG A 3 -14.82 37.14 33.97
CA ARG A 3 -14.11 35.86 33.85
C ARG A 3 -14.34 35.35 32.43
N ASP A 4 -13.33 34.73 31.85
CA ASP A 4 -13.39 33.95 30.61
C ASP A 4 -13.37 34.72 29.27
N VAL A 5 -12.31 35.52 29.05
CA VAL A 5 -11.81 35.65 27.67
C VAL A 5 -10.96 34.41 27.41
N ALA A 6 -11.65 33.35 27.00
CA ALA A 6 -11.08 32.08 26.58
C ALA A 6 -9.93 32.32 25.58
N ASP A 7 -8.74 31.87 25.96
CA ASP A 7 -7.56 31.81 25.11
C ASP A 7 -7.88 30.92 23.90
N LYS A 8 -8.21 31.56 22.78
CA LYS A 8 -8.65 30.89 21.56
C LYS A 8 -7.41 30.20 20.99
N PRO A 9 -7.37 28.86 20.87
CA PRO A 9 -6.16 28.19 20.38
C PRO A 9 -5.84 28.74 18.99
N ARG A 10 -4.70 29.41 18.86
CA ARG A 10 -4.18 29.92 17.59
C ARG A 10 -4.23 28.77 16.60
N LYS A 11 -5.16 28.82 15.64
CA LYS A 11 -5.20 27.88 14.51
C LYS A 11 -3.93 28.11 13.71
N LEU A 12 -2.90 27.32 14.00
CA LEU A 12 -1.66 27.30 13.24
C LEU A 12 -2.04 27.01 11.78
N SER A 13 -1.64 27.91 10.88
CA SER A 13 -1.88 27.79 9.45
C SER A 13 -1.43 26.42 8.96
N THR A 14 -2.27 25.73 8.17
CA THR A 14 -1.98 24.42 7.58
C THR A 14 -0.58 24.37 6.94
N TRP A 15 -0.15 25.49 6.35
CA TRP A 15 1.17 25.66 5.75
C TRP A 15 2.33 25.61 6.76
N GLN A 16 2.15 26.22 7.93
CA GLN A 16 3.15 26.17 9.00
C GLN A 16 3.23 24.78 9.63
N SER A 17 2.10 24.07 9.70
CA SER A 17 2.04 22.69 10.16
C SER A 17 2.73 21.72 9.19
N LEU A 18 2.58 21.93 7.88
CA LEU A 18 3.30 21.16 6.86
C LEU A 18 4.81 21.36 6.95
N ILE A 19 5.27 22.62 7.01
CA ILE A 19 6.72 22.92 7.11
C ILE A 19 7.31 22.32 8.40
N LYS A 20 6.64 22.47 9.55
CA LYS A 20 7.08 21.85 10.81
C LYS A 20 7.03 20.31 10.76
N ALA A 21 6.09 19.73 10.02
CA ALA A 21 6.03 18.29 9.81
C ALA A 21 7.20 17.80 8.93
N PHE A 22 7.58 18.53 7.88
CA PHE A 22 8.74 18.17 7.05
C PHE A 22 10.08 18.33 7.79
N THR A 23 10.18 19.27 8.76
CA THR A 23 11.39 19.45 9.60
C THR A 23 11.46 18.44 10.77
N SER A 24 10.42 17.66 11.02
CA SER A 24 10.39 16.67 12.10
C SER A 24 11.24 15.44 11.79
N TRP A 25 12.11 15.04 12.74
CA TRP A 25 12.94 13.82 12.66
C TRP A 25 12.12 12.54 12.41
N ARG A 26 10.86 12.50 12.87
CA ARG A 26 9.95 11.38 12.62
C ARG A 26 9.62 11.23 11.14
N THR A 27 9.43 12.34 10.45
CA THR A 27 9.14 12.35 9.02
C THR A 27 10.37 11.92 8.21
N ALA A 28 11.55 12.38 8.61
CA ALA A 28 12.81 11.89 8.03
C ALA A 28 13.00 10.38 8.24
N SER A 29 12.71 9.87 9.43
CA SER A 29 12.81 8.44 9.75
C SER A 29 11.83 7.59 8.92
N VAL A 30 10.58 8.04 8.77
CA VAL A 30 9.58 7.35 7.95
C VAL A 30 9.96 7.40 6.46
N SER A 31 10.49 8.51 5.97
CA SER A 31 10.98 8.62 4.59
C SER A 31 12.15 7.68 4.32
N LEU A 32 13.14 7.62 5.23
CA LEU A 32 14.27 6.71 5.13
C LEU A 32 13.83 5.25 5.21
N LEU A 33 12.90 4.92 6.10
CA LEU A 33 12.34 3.58 6.21
C LEU A 33 11.56 3.18 4.95
N SER A 34 10.80 4.11 4.37
CA SER A 34 10.07 3.91 3.11
C SER A 34 11.04 3.70 1.95
N PHE A 35 12.13 4.47 1.92
CA PHE A 35 13.19 4.30 0.93
C PHE A 35 13.90 2.95 1.07
N SER A 36 14.27 2.58 2.31
CA SER A 36 14.93 1.31 2.62
C SER A 36 14.06 0.10 2.36
N SER A 37 12.73 0.21 2.48
CA SER A 37 11.80 -0.90 2.21
C SER A 37 11.37 -0.95 0.74
N GLY A 38 11.33 0.19 0.04
CA GLY A 38 11.01 0.27 -1.38
C GLY A 38 12.16 -0.14 -2.30
N MET A 39 13.41 0.19 -1.94
CA MET A 39 14.58 -0.12 -2.77
C MET A 39 14.77 -1.63 -3.01
N PRO A 40 14.81 -2.49 -1.98
CA PRO A 40 14.97 -3.93 -2.18
C PRO A 40 13.85 -4.51 -3.03
N LEU A 41 12.61 -4.07 -2.81
CA LEU A 41 11.46 -4.54 -3.58
C LEU A 41 11.61 -4.21 -5.08
N GLY A 42 11.91 -2.96 -5.41
CA GLY A 42 12.12 -2.53 -6.81
C GLY A 42 13.31 -3.21 -7.46
N LEU A 43 14.41 -3.39 -6.71
CA LEU A 43 15.58 -4.13 -7.17
C LEU A 43 15.23 -5.58 -7.49
N VAL A 44 14.52 -6.28 -6.61
CA VAL A 44 14.10 -7.67 -6.84
C VAL A 44 13.21 -7.79 -8.08
N TRP A 45 12.28 -6.84 -8.28
CA TRP A 45 11.40 -6.83 -9.46
C TRP A 45 12.13 -6.73 -10.79
N ILE A 46 13.29 -6.05 -10.82
CA ILE A 46 14.10 -5.87 -12.03
C ILE A 46 15.17 -6.95 -12.13
N ALA A 47 15.87 -7.23 -11.03
CA ALA A 47 16.99 -8.15 -10.97
C ALA A 47 16.59 -9.61 -11.22
N ILE A 48 15.41 -10.06 -10.76
CA ILE A 48 14.98 -11.45 -11.02
C ILE A 48 14.80 -11.69 -12.53
N PRO A 49 13.98 -10.93 -13.28
CA PRO A 49 13.87 -11.10 -14.73
C PRO A 49 15.19 -10.95 -15.48
N ASP A 50 16.06 -10.04 -15.04
CA ASP A 50 17.35 -9.79 -15.67
C ASP A 50 18.32 -10.97 -15.46
N TRP A 51 18.47 -11.41 -14.21
CA TRP A 51 19.24 -12.60 -13.87
C TRP A 51 18.73 -13.86 -14.59
N MET A 52 17.41 -14.01 -14.70
CA MET A 52 16.80 -15.11 -15.46
C MET A 52 17.19 -15.08 -16.94
N ARG A 53 17.29 -13.90 -17.56
CA ARG A 53 17.77 -13.77 -18.94
C ARG A 53 19.25 -14.14 -19.05
N ASP A 54 20.08 -13.74 -18.07
CA ASP A 54 21.52 -14.04 -18.05
C ASP A 54 21.82 -15.54 -17.95
N ILE A 55 21.04 -16.29 -17.16
CA ILE A 55 21.17 -17.76 -17.07
C ILE A 55 20.55 -18.49 -18.27
N GLY A 56 20.09 -17.77 -19.29
CA GLY A 56 19.55 -18.32 -20.53
C GLY A 56 18.12 -18.85 -20.44
N VAL A 57 17.33 -18.41 -19.44
CA VAL A 57 15.90 -18.78 -19.37
C VAL A 57 15.14 -18.13 -20.52
N ASP A 58 14.27 -18.91 -21.16
CA ASP A 58 13.42 -18.44 -22.25
C ASP A 58 12.56 -17.23 -21.81
N ILE A 59 12.51 -16.20 -22.66
CA ILE A 59 11.71 -14.99 -22.47
C ILE A 59 10.23 -15.28 -22.21
N ARG A 60 9.70 -16.39 -22.73
CA ARG A 60 8.34 -16.89 -22.46
C ARG A 60 8.15 -17.19 -20.98
N VAL A 61 9.12 -17.82 -20.33
CA VAL A 61 9.07 -18.16 -18.89
C VAL A 61 9.18 -16.90 -18.05
N VAL A 62 10.07 -15.96 -18.42
CA VAL A 62 10.13 -14.64 -17.77
C VAL A 62 8.81 -13.88 -17.92
N GLY A 63 8.17 -13.98 -19.10
CA GLY A 63 6.83 -13.46 -19.36
C GLY A 63 5.76 -14.12 -18.48
N LEU A 64 5.80 -15.44 -18.30
CA LEU A 64 4.90 -16.19 -17.41
C LEU A 64 5.06 -15.76 -15.94
N ILE A 65 6.27 -15.51 -15.47
CA ILE A 65 6.51 -14.98 -14.11
C ILE A 65 5.98 -13.55 -13.98
N THR A 66 6.13 -12.75 -15.04
CA THR A 66 5.54 -11.40 -15.08
C THR A 66 4.01 -11.45 -15.06
N LEU A 67 3.41 -12.45 -15.73
CA LEU A 67 1.96 -12.72 -15.67
C LEU A 67 1.48 -13.08 -14.25
N ALA A 68 2.34 -13.58 -13.36
CA ALA A 68 1.95 -13.79 -11.96
C ALA A 68 1.61 -12.48 -11.22
N GLN A 69 2.02 -11.31 -11.75
CA GLN A 69 1.65 -10.00 -11.20
C GLN A 69 0.26 -9.52 -11.62
N VAL A 70 -0.38 -10.20 -12.59
CA VAL A 70 -1.68 -9.83 -13.13
C VAL A 70 -2.77 -9.59 -12.08
N PRO A 71 -2.87 -10.37 -10.97
CA PRO A 71 -3.82 -10.08 -9.90
C PRO A 71 -3.64 -8.69 -9.28
N TRP A 72 -2.41 -8.18 -9.20
CA TRP A 72 -2.13 -6.84 -8.69
C TRP A 72 -2.60 -5.75 -9.67
N THR A 73 -2.42 -5.96 -10.97
CA THR A 73 -2.92 -5.05 -12.01
C THR A 73 -4.45 -5.03 -12.06
N PHE A 74 -5.09 -6.17 -11.86
CA PHE A 74 -6.55 -6.28 -11.82
C PHE A 74 -7.19 -5.79 -10.51
N LYS A 75 -6.43 -5.15 -9.62
CA LYS A 75 -6.99 -4.49 -8.43
C LYS A 75 -8.12 -3.52 -8.76
N PHE A 76 -8.07 -2.84 -9.91
CA PHE A 76 -9.15 -1.97 -10.38
C PHE A 76 -10.44 -2.73 -10.76
N LEU A 77 -10.33 -3.95 -11.29
CA LEU A 77 -11.48 -4.77 -11.66
C LEU A 77 -12.07 -5.50 -10.45
N TRP A 78 -11.20 -5.95 -9.55
CA TRP A 78 -11.61 -6.63 -8.32
C TRP A 78 -12.15 -5.67 -7.24
N ALA A 79 -11.73 -4.40 -7.20
CA ALA A 79 -12.29 -3.42 -6.27
C ALA A 79 -13.83 -3.25 -6.39
N PRO A 80 -14.42 -2.97 -7.58
CA PRO A 80 -15.88 -2.87 -7.74
C PRO A 80 -16.58 -4.21 -7.58
N LEU A 81 -15.91 -5.32 -7.91
CA LEU A 81 -16.45 -6.67 -7.67
C LEU A 81 -16.59 -6.92 -6.16
N MET A 82 -15.56 -6.62 -5.37
CA MET A 82 -15.57 -6.72 -3.91
C MET A 82 -16.59 -5.78 -3.27
N ASP A 83 -16.77 -4.59 -3.85
CA ASP A 83 -17.76 -3.63 -3.38
C ASP A 83 -19.20 -4.04 -3.71
N ARG A 84 -19.46 -4.73 -4.83
CA ARG A 84 -20.81 -5.13 -5.24
C ARG A 84 -21.27 -6.45 -4.63
N TYR A 85 -20.36 -7.40 -4.44
CA TYR A 85 -20.65 -8.72 -3.87
C TYR A 85 -20.15 -8.80 -2.43
N TYR A 86 -21.04 -8.55 -1.46
CA TYR A 86 -20.75 -8.71 -0.04
C TYR A 86 -21.71 -9.76 0.57
N PRO A 87 -21.21 -10.75 1.33
CA PRO A 87 -22.09 -11.68 2.04
C PRO A 87 -22.88 -10.90 3.10
N ALA A 88 -24.21 -10.90 2.93
CA ALA A 88 -25.15 -10.02 3.61
C ALA A 88 -25.10 -10.05 5.16
N ARG A 89 -24.50 -11.07 5.77
CA ARG A 89 -24.52 -11.27 7.24
C ARG A 89 -23.31 -10.72 8.02
N LEU A 90 -22.15 -10.50 7.40
CA LEU A 90 -20.92 -10.12 8.15
C LEU A 90 -20.41 -8.70 7.86
N GLY A 91 -21.08 -7.95 6.99
CA GLY A 91 -20.65 -6.60 6.61
C GLY A 91 -19.47 -6.60 5.63
N ARG A 92 -19.35 -5.48 4.89
CA ARG A 92 -18.51 -5.35 3.69
C ARG A 92 -17.03 -5.64 3.90
N ARG A 93 -16.49 -5.30 5.08
CA ARG A 93 -15.06 -5.50 5.42
C ARG A 93 -14.76 -6.88 5.99
N ARG A 94 -15.61 -7.42 6.89
CA ARG A 94 -15.33 -8.70 7.57
C ARG A 94 -15.64 -9.91 6.68
N GLY A 95 -16.65 -9.80 5.82
CA GLY A 95 -17.00 -10.88 4.88
C GLY A 95 -15.87 -11.21 3.91
N TRP A 96 -15.26 -10.18 3.31
CA TRP A 96 -14.15 -10.39 2.38
C TRP A 96 -12.89 -10.92 3.05
N ILE A 97 -12.56 -10.46 4.28
CA ILE A 97 -11.40 -10.99 5.02
C ILE A 97 -11.56 -12.49 5.25
N VAL A 98 -12.72 -12.94 5.72
CA VAL A 98 -12.99 -14.37 5.99
C VAL A 98 -12.95 -15.18 4.69
N ILE A 99 -13.54 -14.68 3.60
CA ILE A 99 -13.49 -15.35 2.29
C ILE A 99 -12.04 -15.48 1.80
N THR A 100 -11.25 -14.41 1.87
CA THR A 100 -9.83 -14.46 1.46
C THR A 100 -9.00 -15.36 2.36
N GLN A 101 -9.27 -15.38 3.67
CA GLN A 101 -8.58 -16.29 4.60
C GLN A 101 -8.91 -17.75 4.32
N LEU A 102 -10.18 -18.07 4.03
CA LEU A 102 -10.59 -19.42 3.67
C LEU A 102 -10.02 -19.83 2.30
N ALA A 103 -10.01 -18.93 1.32
CA ALA A 103 -9.43 -19.19 0.01
C ALA A 103 -7.92 -19.48 0.11
N LEU A 104 -7.18 -18.72 0.92
CA LEU A 104 -5.76 -18.96 1.17
C LEU A 104 -5.50 -20.20 2.03
N PHE A 105 -6.45 -20.62 2.86
CA PHE A 105 -6.31 -21.82 3.67
C PHE A 105 -6.56 -23.09 2.85
N VAL A 106 -7.42 -23.02 1.84
CA VAL A 106 -7.77 -24.14 0.96
C VAL A 106 -6.77 -24.29 -0.20
N LEU A 107 -6.19 -23.17 -0.67
CA LEU A 107 -5.15 -23.14 -1.70
C LEU A 107 -3.79 -23.58 -1.14
#